data_AF-A0A259JVL5-F1
#
_entry.id   AF-A0A259JVL5-F1
#
_cell.length_a   1.000
_cell.length_b   1.000
_cell.length_c   1.000
_cell.angle_alpha   90.00
_cell.angle_beta   90.00
_cell.angle_gamma   90.00
#
_symmetry.space_group_name_H-M   'P 1'
#
loop_
_entity.id
_entity.type
_entity.pdbx_description
1 polymer ?
#
loop_
_entity_poly.entity_id
_entity_poly.type
_entity_poly.pdbx_seq_one_letter_code
_entity_poly.pdbx_strand_id
1 'polypeptide(L)'
;YCDGFGLTEHEFALIRSLPAHSRCFLVRQPDASVVVRLDLSNAPEVLTILSGREASVRKLDMLRESLGDAPAEWYPALTGRAWPELDGQGGDAAYPVWQAAE
;
A
#
# COMPACT_ATOMS: atom_id res chain seq x y z
N TYR A 1 17.71 0.71 2.36
CA TYR A 1 16.81 1.12 1.26
C TYR A 1 17.48 0.99 -0.10
N CYS A 2 18.73 1.41 -0.29
CA CYS A 2 19.46 1.20 -1.55
C CYS A 2 19.71 -0.29 -1.85
N ASP A 3 20.21 -1.07 -0.89
CA ASP A 3 20.51 -2.50 -1.13
C ASP A 3 19.25 -3.38 -1.17
N GLY A 4 18.23 -3.04 -0.38
CA GLY A 4 17.00 -3.82 -0.29
C GLY A 4 15.96 -3.48 -1.36
N PHE A 5 15.69 -2.19 -1.58
CA PHE A 5 14.68 -1.72 -2.53
C PHE A 5 15.29 -1.23 -3.86
N GLY A 6 16.61 -1.34 -4.04
CA GLY A 6 17.28 -0.95 -5.28
C GLY A 6 17.20 0.55 -5.59
N LEU A 7 17.09 1.38 -4.56
CA LEU A 7 17.06 2.84 -4.71
C LEU A 7 18.45 3.38 -5.01
N THR A 8 18.51 4.33 -5.92
CA THR A 8 19.68 5.20 -6.11
C THR A 8 19.83 6.14 -4.90
N GLU A 9 21.04 6.68 -4.69
CA GLU A 9 21.28 7.66 -3.63
C GLU A 9 20.38 8.90 -3.77
N HIS A 10 20.12 9.32 -5.01
CA HIS A 10 19.25 10.46 -5.30
C HIS A 10 17.80 10.17 -4.88
N GLU A 11 17.25 9.02 -5.24
CA GLU A 11 15.91 8.60 -4.83
C GLU A 11 15.80 8.49 -3.31
N PHE A 12 16.82 7.93 -2.66
CA PHE A 12 16.87 7.83 -1.21
C PHE A 12 16.89 9.20 -0.52
N ALA A 13 17.71 10.13 -1.01
CA ALA A 13 17.76 11.50 -0.51
C ALA A 13 16.42 12.21 -0.70
N LEU A 14 15.77 12.02 -1.85
CA LEU A 14 14.46 12.58 -2.15
C LEU A 14 13.43 12.09 -1.13
N ILE A 15 13.26 10.77 -0.96
CA ILE A 15 12.25 10.25 -0.03
C ILE A 15 12.49 10.66 1.42
N ARG A 16 13.76 10.87 1.82
CA ARG A 16 14.11 11.35 3.16
C ARG A 16 13.75 12.82 3.40
N SER A 17 13.66 13.62 2.35
CA SER A 17 13.25 15.03 2.44
C SER A 17 11.74 15.23 2.48
N LEU A 18 10.96 14.22 2.09
CA LEU A 18 9.50 14.27 2.12
C LEU A 18 8.98 14.18 3.56
N PRO A 19 8.05 15.07 3.97
CA PRO A 19 7.43 14.98 5.29
C PRO A 19 6.67 13.66 5.48
N ALA A 20 6.77 13.04 6.65
CA ALA A 20 6.11 11.76 6.94
C ALA A 20 4.57 11.77 6.72
N HIS A 21 3.94 12.94 6.80
CA HIS A 21 2.50 13.14 6.60
C HIS A 21 2.11 13.57 5.19
N SER A 22 3.08 13.71 4.26
CA SER A 22 2.81 14.27 2.92
C SER A 22 2.02 13.34 2.00
N ARG A 23 1.83 12.07 2.41
CA ARG A 23 1.22 11.00 1.59
C ARG A 23 1.89 10.87 0.22
N CYS A 24 3.19 11.15 0.17
CA CYS A 24 4.00 10.99 -1.02
C CYS A 24 4.58 9.57 -1.07
N PHE A 25 4.57 8.98 -2.25
CA PHE A 25 5.10 7.65 -2.52
C PHE A 25 6.09 7.73 -3.67
N LEU A 26 7.21 7.03 -3.55
CA LEU A 26 8.11 6.79 -4.67
C LEU A 26 7.63 5.54 -5.40
N VAL A 27 7.24 5.68 -6.66
CA VAL A 27 6.91 4.57 -7.56
C VAL A 27 8.10 4.38 -8.48
N ARG A 28 8.72 3.20 -8.43
CA ARG A 28 9.89 2.84 -9.23
C ARG A 28 9.51 1.81 -10.28
N GLN A 29 9.83 2.12 -11.52
CA GLN A 29 9.79 1.25 -12.68
C GLN A 29 11.23 1.02 -13.19
N PRO A 30 11.48 0.02 -14.05
CA PRO A 30 12.83 -0.30 -14.52
C PRO A 30 13.58 0.88 -15.16
N ASP A 31 12.86 1.78 -15.82
CA ASP A 31 13.36 2.90 -16.62
C ASP A 31 13.09 4.28 -16.01
N ALA A 32 12.17 4.38 -15.05
CA ALA A 32 11.77 5.65 -14.46
C ALA A 32 11.36 5.53 -12.98
N SER A 33 11.50 6.62 -12.25
CA SER A 33 10.99 6.76 -10.89
C SER A 33 10.21 8.06 -10.76
N VAL A 34 9.01 7.98 -10.19
CA VAL A 34 8.10 9.12 -10.04
C VAL A 34 7.65 9.23 -8.59
N VAL A 35 7.54 10.46 -8.11
CA VAL A 35 6.99 10.76 -6.79
C VAL A 35 5.54 11.17 -6.97
N VAL A 36 4.62 10.40 -6.41
CA VAL A 36 3.18 10.64 -6.49
C VAL A 36 2.62 11.02 -5.13
N ARG A 37 1.54 11.81 -5.10
CA ARG A 37 0.76 12.06 -3.89
C ARG A 37 -0.58 11.35 -4.03
N LEU A 38 -0.86 10.41 -3.12
CA LEU A 38 -2.11 9.65 -3.13
C LEU A 38 -3.01 10.08 -1.97
N ASP A 39 -4.26 10.41 -2.27
CA ASP A 39 -5.24 10.71 -1.24
C ASP A 39 -5.90 9.43 -0.72
N LEU A 40 -5.24 8.76 0.22
CA LEU A 40 -5.79 7.54 0.85
C LEU A 40 -6.71 7.84 2.05
N SER A 41 -7.28 9.04 2.16
CA SER A 41 -8.09 9.44 3.33
C SER A 41 -9.33 8.56 3.52
N ASN A 42 -9.90 8.08 2.43
CA ASN A 42 -11.08 7.20 2.46
C ASN A 42 -10.74 5.71 2.55
N ALA A 43 -9.44 5.34 2.49
CA ALA A 43 -8.97 3.96 2.42
C ALA A 43 -7.78 3.68 3.39
N PRO A 44 -7.96 3.86 4.71
CA PRO A 44 -6.89 3.62 5.71
C PRO A 44 -6.41 2.15 5.75
N GLU A 45 -7.26 1.20 5.36
CA GLU A 45 -6.91 -0.21 5.22
C GLU A 45 -5.85 -0.43 4.13
N VAL A 46 -5.92 0.31 3.02
CA VAL A 46 -4.93 0.24 1.94
C VAL A 46 -3.56 0.70 2.45
N LEU A 47 -3.51 1.75 3.25
CA LEU A 47 -2.26 2.18 3.91
C LEU A 47 -1.70 1.11 4.85
N THR A 48 -2.57 0.41 5.59
CA THR A 48 -2.14 -0.67 6.49
C THR A 48 -1.46 -1.79 5.71
N ILE A 49 -2.03 -2.18 4.57
CA ILE A 49 -1.47 -3.22 3.69
C ILE A 49 -0.18 -2.73 3.00
N LEU A 50 -0.20 -1.56 2.35
CA LEU A 50 0.93 -1.08 1.55
C LEU A 50 2.12 -0.60 2.37
N SER A 51 1.90 -0.17 3.63
CA SER A 51 2.98 0.39 4.44
C SER A 51 4.03 -0.62 4.89
N GLY A 52 3.72 -1.93 4.85
CA GLY A 52 4.67 -2.98 5.22
C GLY A 52 5.30 -2.82 6.60
N ARG A 53 4.64 -2.09 7.52
CA ARG A 53 5.18 -1.82 8.86
C ARG A 53 5.42 -3.15 9.57
N GLU A 54 6.55 -3.29 10.24
CA GLU A 54 6.92 -4.54 10.94
C GLU A 54 5.77 -5.04 11.84
N ALA A 55 5.15 -4.14 12.61
CA ALA A 55 4.01 -4.49 13.47
C ALA A 55 2.81 -5.04 12.69
N SER A 56 2.52 -4.48 11.51
CA SER A 56 1.43 -4.94 10.63
C SER A 56 1.76 -6.28 10.00
N VAL A 57 3.02 -6.49 9.57
CA VAL A 57 3.49 -7.77 9.02
C VAL A 57 3.46 -8.86 10.08
N ARG A 58 4.00 -8.61 11.27
CA ARG A 58 3.96 -9.56 12.39
C ARG A 58 2.53 -9.94 12.78
N LYS A 59 1.62 -8.95 12.81
CA LYS A 59 0.20 -9.21 13.06
C LYS A 59 -0.41 -10.06 11.95
N LEU A 60 -0.08 -9.80 10.68
CA LEU A 60 -0.52 -10.60 9.55
C LEU A 60 -0.03 -12.05 9.67
N ASP A 61 1.23 -12.28 10.04
CA ASP A 61 1.78 -13.63 10.20
C ASP A 61 0.99 -14.43 11.26
N MET A 62 0.73 -13.83 12.43
CA MET A 62 -0.09 -14.46 13.48
C MET A 62 -1.53 -14.75 13.02
N LEU A 63 -2.12 -13.85 12.22
CA LEU A 63 -3.47 -14.05 11.68
C LEU A 63 -3.48 -15.17 10.65
N ARG A 64 -2.47 -15.28 9.81
CA ARG A 64 -2.35 -16.36 8.82
C ARG A 64 -2.12 -17.73 9.47
N GLU A 65 -1.36 -17.78 10.56
CA GLU A 65 -1.19 -19.01 11.35
C GLU A 65 -2.50 -19.50 11.96
N SER A 66 -3.41 -18.59 12.34
CA SER A 66 -4.65 -18.93 13.05
C SER A 66 -5.87 -19.07 12.15
N LEU A 67 -5.95 -18.31 11.05
CA LEU A 67 -7.11 -18.21 10.16
C LEU A 67 -6.84 -18.80 8.77
N GLY A 68 -5.57 -19.10 8.45
CA GLY A 68 -5.14 -19.57 7.13
C GLY A 68 -4.69 -18.44 6.20
N ASP A 69 -4.24 -18.82 5.01
CA ASP A 69 -3.61 -17.89 4.06
C ASP A 69 -4.58 -17.10 3.19
N ALA A 70 -5.85 -17.51 3.13
CA ALA A 70 -6.85 -16.86 2.31
C ALA A 70 -7.11 -15.41 2.80
N PRO A 71 -6.98 -14.38 1.95
CA PRO A 71 -7.15 -12.99 2.37
C PRO A 71 -8.51 -12.67 2.98
N ALA A 72 -9.57 -13.33 2.50
CA ALA A 72 -10.91 -13.20 3.06
C ALA A 72 -10.98 -13.54 4.56
N GLU A 73 -10.09 -14.41 5.04
CA GLU A 73 -10.08 -14.90 6.42
C GLU A 73 -9.33 -13.92 7.35
N TRP A 74 -8.15 -13.44 6.97
CA TRP A 74 -7.31 -12.59 7.85
C TRP A 74 -7.50 -11.09 7.64
N TYR A 75 -7.99 -10.64 6.49
CA TYR A 75 -8.08 -9.22 6.16
C TYR A 75 -8.99 -8.42 7.12
N PRO A 76 -10.18 -8.91 7.51
CA PRO A 76 -11.02 -8.19 8.46
C PRO A 76 -10.39 -8.04 9.84
N ALA A 77 -9.68 -9.07 10.31
CA ALA A 77 -8.98 -9.01 11.59
C ALA A 77 -7.76 -8.07 11.56
N LEU A 78 -7.11 -7.93 10.40
CA LEU A 78 -5.98 -7.03 10.22
C LEU A 78 -6.44 -5.56 10.12
N THR A 79 -7.44 -5.29 9.28
CA THR A 79 -7.81 -3.94 8.82
C THR A 79 -9.07 -3.37 9.46
N GLY A 80 -9.92 -4.21 10.06
CA GLY A 80 -11.23 -3.82 10.57
C GLY A 80 -12.31 -3.64 9.50
N ARG A 81 -12.02 -3.97 8.23
CA ARG A 81 -12.97 -3.89 7.11
C ARG A 81 -13.25 -5.25 6.49
N ALA A 82 -14.42 -5.40 5.87
CA ALA A 82 -14.72 -6.59 5.08
C ALA A 82 -13.70 -6.75 3.93
N TRP A 83 -13.35 -7.99 3.61
CA TRP A 83 -12.56 -8.29 2.43
C TRP A 83 -13.33 -7.83 1.19
N PRO A 84 -12.73 -7.04 0.28
CA PRO A 84 -13.39 -6.69 -0.96
C PRO A 84 -13.55 -7.97 -1.79
N GLU A 85 -14.78 -8.43 -2.00
CA GLU A 85 -15.05 -9.47 -2.98
C GLU A 85 -14.62 -8.91 -4.36
N LEU A 86 -13.57 -9.49 -4.94
CA LEU A 86 -13.15 -9.17 -6.30
C LEU A 86 -14.07 -9.93 -7.25
N ASP A 87 -15.33 -9.52 -7.30
CA ASP A 87 -16.29 -10.07 -8.23
C ASP A 87 -15.81 -9.71 -9.64
N GLY A 88 -15.48 -10.72 -10.43
CA GLY A 88 -15.07 -10.59 -11.83
C GLY A 88 -16.18 -10.11 -12.77
N GLN A 89 -17.09 -9.26 -12.30
CA GLN A 89 -18.12 -8.58 -13.07
C GLN A 89 -17.89 -7.08 -12.95
N GLY A 90 -17.26 -6.55 -14.01
CA GLY A 90 -16.99 -5.13 -14.15
C GLY A 90 -18.27 -4.28 -14.14
N GLY A 91 -18.15 -3.11 -13.52
CA GLY A 91 -19.13 -2.03 -13.58
C GLY A 91 -19.45 -1.47 -12.20
N ASP A 92 -18.74 -0.40 -11.82
CA ASP A 92 -19.23 0.59 -10.85
C ASP A 92 -19.08 0.32 -9.34
N ALA A 93 -18.15 -0.54 -8.90
CA ALA A 93 -17.72 -0.58 -7.50
C ALA A 93 -16.45 0.27 -7.27
N ALA A 94 -16.67 1.59 -7.14
CA ALA A 94 -16.00 2.52 -6.23
C ALA A 94 -14.49 2.37 -5.92
N TYR A 95 -13.64 2.08 -6.91
CA TYR A 95 -12.26 2.56 -6.88
C TYR A 95 -12.19 3.84 -7.71
N PRO A 96 -12.15 5.05 -7.10
CA PRO A 96 -11.93 6.26 -7.87
C PRO A 96 -10.56 6.13 -8.55
N VAL A 97 -10.57 5.96 -9.87
CA VAL A 97 -9.40 6.10 -10.71
C VAL A 97 -8.85 7.50 -10.47
N TRP A 98 -7.69 7.59 -9.81
CA TRP A 98 -6.97 8.83 -9.63
C TRP A 98 -6.59 9.36 -11.02
N GLN A 99 -7.27 10.41 -11.49
CA GLN A 99 -6.78 11.20 -12.61
C GLN A 99 -5.49 11.89 -12.14
N ALA A 100 -4.37 11.45 -12.68
CA ALA A 100 -3.13 12.21 -12.63
C ALA A 100 -3.40 13.54 -13.34
N ALA A 101 -3.43 14.63 -12.57
CA ALA A 101 -3.42 15.97 -13.15
C ALA A 101 -2.02 16.22 -13.72
N GLU A 102 -1.99 16.68 -14.98
CA GLU A 102 -0.81 17.16 -15.71
C GLU A 102 -0.09 18.31 -15.00
#